data_AF-B9JAA0-F1
#
_entry.id   AF-B9JAA0-F1
#
_cell.length_a   1.000
_cell.length_b   1.000
_cell.length_c   1.000
_cell.angle_alpha   90.00
_cell.angle_beta   90.00
_cell.angle_gamma   90.00
#
_symmetry.space_group_name_H-M   'P 1'
#
loop_
_entity.id
_entity.type
_entity.pdbx_description
1 polymer ?
#
loop_
_entity_poly.entity_id
_entity_poly.type
_entity_poly.pdbx_seq_one_letter_code
_entity_poly.pdbx_strand_id
1 'polypeptide(L)'
;MINGSGKFRSLIQLIHDRTGNFGILTAIAIPVVAATAGVAVDVTNMTVSNSQLQQATDAAALATATALANGNATTSNAQQLATQFVTGQMSNYLSGDTNTADALKAGTTANVTSATNSSGGTSYTVAVNASYDMSVNGMSQLLGIKTMHVSAASTSTSGSAAAAKQAALSMEIALDKSGSMLLNTDVIDTSQKSCTQYYTEGNYLYQYPKAKSPCYIKKIAALKTAVGTLLDQLDSADPKSQYVRTAAIAWSSEVDSSSALAWGTTTTRSNVISGLNANGGTESSAPMALAYKNVSASSEATAQAAKGNTTFQKIIVLMTDGENNATSSDTKTLATCKAAKDAGVLIYSVAFMAPDRGQTLLKNCASSPSNYFDAQQMSDLIAAFKTIGNQASKQITLLTK
;
A
#
# COMPACT_ATOMS: atom_id res chain seq x y z
N MET A 1 -104.03 -30.17 -29.68
CA MET A 1 -102.81 -31.01 -29.64
C MET A 1 -101.59 -30.09 -29.70
N ILE A 2 -100.52 -30.49 -29.01
CA ILE A 2 -99.53 -29.62 -28.34
C ILE A 2 -98.56 -28.94 -29.34
N ASN A 3 -98.51 -27.60 -29.32
CA ASN A 3 -97.58 -26.79 -30.13
C ASN A 3 -96.21 -26.57 -29.41
N GLY A 4 -95.77 -27.55 -28.63
CA GLY A 4 -94.66 -27.46 -27.66
C GLY A 4 -93.30 -27.99 -28.12
N SER A 5 -93.19 -28.50 -29.35
CA SER A 5 -91.99 -29.22 -29.81
C SER A 5 -90.79 -28.32 -30.13
N GLY A 6 -91.01 -27.09 -30.61
CA GLY A 6 -89.93 -26.17 -31.01
C GLY A 6 -89.11 -25.61 -29.84
N LYS A 7 -89.76 -25.31 -28.70
CA LYS A 7 -89.10 -24.76 -27.50
C LYS A 7 -88.27 -25.79 -26.74
N PHE A 8 -88.67 -27.07 -26.79
CA PHE A 8 -87.92 -28.16 -26.17
C PHE A 8 -86.63 -28.49 -26.93
N ARG A 9 -86.68 -28.41 -28.26
CA ARG A 9 -85.50 -28.64 -29.13
C ARG A 9 -84.44 -27.54 -28.98
N SER A 10 -84.87 -26.29 -28.81
CA SER A 10 -83.97 -25.16 -28.57
C SER A 10 -83.37 -25.18 -27.15
N LEU A 11 -84.09 -25.67 -26.14
CA LEU A 11 -83.52 -25.91 -24.80
C LEU A 11 -82.44 -27.00 -24.79
N ILE A 12 -82.65 -28.09 -25.54
CA ILE A 12 -81.66 -29.18 -25.67
C ILE A 12 -80.43 -28.72 -26.45
N GLN A 13 -80.61 -27.86 -27.46
CA GLN A 13 -79.50 -27.22 -28.17
C GLN A 13 -78.70 -26.26 -27.27
N LEU A 14 -79.36 -25.51 -26.38
CA LEU A 14 -78.68 -24.66 -25.39
C LEU A 14 -77.87 -25.48 -24.36
N ILE A 15 -78.37 -26.66 -23.96
CA ILE A 15 -77.66 -27.58 -23.03
C ILE A 15 -76.49 -28.30 -23.72
N HIS A 16 -76.57 -28.54 -25.03
CA HIS A 16 -75.47 -29.09 -25.83
C HIS A 16 -74.52 -28.00 -26.37
N ASP A 17 -74.77 -26.73 -26.07
CA ASP A 17 -73.99 -25.62 -26.61
C ASP A 17 -72.65 -25.50 -25.88
N ARG A 18 -71.62 -26.14 -26.43
CA ARG A 18 -70.25 -26.09 -25.90
C ARG A 18 -69.59 -24.71 -26.09
N THR A 19 -70.18 -23.81 -26.88
CA THR A 19 -69.66 -22.44 -27.02
C THR A 19 -69.84 -21.62 -25.73
N GLY A 20 -70.90 -21.88 -24.95
CA GLY A 20 -71.13 -21.23 -23.64
C GLY A 20 -70.18 -21.70 -22.53
N ASN A 21 -69.83 -23.00 -22.51
CA ASN A 21 -68.87 -23.54 -21.55
C ASN A 21 -67.45 -23.02 -21.82
N PHE A 22 -67.09 -22.80 -23.10
CA PHE A 22 -65.85 -22.10 -23.46
C PHE A 22 -65.85 -20.67 -22.93
N GLY A 23 -66.97 -19.94 -23.03
CA GLY A 23 -67.11 -18.60 -22.46
C GLY A 23 -66.91 -18.56 -20.94
N ILE A 24 -67.52 -19.49 -20.20
CA ILE A 24 -67.41 -19.59 -18.74
C ILE A 24 -65.99 -19.99 -18.32
N LEU A 25 -65.40 -21.01 -18.96
CA LEU A 25 -64.03 -21.43 -18.68
C LEU A 25 -63.02 -20.33 -19.01
N THR A 26 -63.21 -19.62 -20.12
CA THR A 26 -62.36 -18.49 -20.51
C THR A 26 -62.51 -17.30 -19.56
N ALA A 27 -63.74 -17.01 -19.09
CA ALA A 27 -64.00 -15.95 -18.12
C ALA A 27 -63.35 -16.21 -16.76
N ILE A 28 -63.15 -17.47 -16.36
CA ILE A 28 -62.43 -17.85 -15.14
C ILE A 28 -60.92 -17.94 -15.38
N ALA A 29 -60.49 -18.46 -16.54
CA ALA A 29 -59.08 -18.66 -16.85
C ALA A 29 -58.34 -17.34 -17.10
N ILE A 30 -58.96 -16.36 -17.76
CA ILE A 30 -58.31 -15.08 -18.08
C ILE A 30 -57.83 -14.35 -16.80
N PRO A 31 -58.66 -14.15 -15.75
CA PRO A 31 -58.20 -13.53 -14.51
C PRO A 31 -57.09 -14.32 -13.83
N VAL A 32 -57.14 -15.65 -13.82
CA VAL A 32 -56.13 -16.49 -13.18
C VAL A 32 -54.79 -16.38 -13.91
N VAL A 33 -54.79 -16.48 -15.24
CA VAL A 33 -53.57 -16.34 -16.06
C VAL A 33 -53.00 -14.93 -15.91
N ALA A 34 -53.84 -13.89 -15.99
CA ALA A 34 -53.41 -12.51 -15.78
C ALA A 34 -52.81 -12.30 -14.39
N ALA A 35 -53.41 -12.89 -13.35
CA ALA A 35 -52.91 -12.83 -11.98
C ALA A 35 -51.55 -13.51 -11.82
N THR A 36 -51.36 -14.70 -12.41
CA THR A 36 -50.05 -15.38 -12.39
C THR A 36 -48.97 -14.61 -13.16
N ALA A 37 -49.33 -13.99 -14.29
CA ALA A 37 -48.41 -13.14 -15.05
C ALA A 37 -48.03 -11.87 -14.27
N GLY A 38 -48.99 -11.27 -13.54
CA GLY A 38 -48.75 -10.13 -12.66
C GLY A 38 -47.74 -10.46 -11.56
N VAL A 39 -47.92 -11.59 -10.87
CA VAL A 39 -46.98 -12.06 -9.84
C VAL A 39 -45.60 -12.35 -10.43
N ALA A 40 -45.52 -12.94 -11.63
CA ALA A 40 -44.25 -13.22 -12.29
C ALA A 40 -43.43 -11.96 -12.59
N VAL A 41 -44.08 -10.88 -13.04
CA VAL A 41 -43.43 -9.58 -13.27
C VAL A 41 -42.92 -8.99 -11.95
N ASP A 42 -43.72 -9.05 -10.89
CA ASP A 42 -43.31 -8.53 -9.59
C ASP A 42 -42.11 -9.31 -9.02
N VAL A 43 -42.10 -10.64 -9.11
CA VAL A 43 -40.95 -11.48 -8.70
C VAL A 43 -39.69 -11.13 -9.49
N THR A 44 -39.84 -10.82 -10.78
CA THR A 44 -38.71 -10.39 -11.62
C THR A 44 -38.17 -9.04 -11.14
N ASN A 45 -39.05 -8.06 -10.92
CA ASN A 45 -38.68 -6.75 -10.38
C ASN A 45 -38.06 -6.83 -8.98
N MET A 46 -38.55 -7.75 -8.14
CA MET A 46 -38.00 -8.02 -6.82
C MET A 46 -36.58 -8.55 -6.90
N THR A 47 -36.33 -9.47 -7.83
CA THR A 47 -35.00 -10.07 -8.01
C THR A 47 -33.99 -9.01 -8.49
N VAL A 48 -34.40 -8.15 -9.42
CA VAL A 48 -33.60 -7.00 -9.88
C VAL A 48 -33.33 -6.03 -8.72
N SER A 49 -34.36 -5.70 -7.94
CA SER A 49 -34.26 -4.82 -6.77
C SER A 49 -33.32 -5.39 -5.70
N ASN A 50 -33.40 -6.68 -5.40
CA ASN A 50 -32.49 -7.37 -4.48
C ASN A 50 -31.04 -7.30 -4.95
N SER A 51 -30.79 -7.53 -6.25
CA SER A 51 -29.43 -7.44 -6.81
C SER A 51 -28.85 -6.02 -6.69
N GLN A 52 -29.67 -5.00 -6.95
CA GLN A 52 -29.26 -3.59 -6.83
C GLN A 52 -29.04 -3.19 -5.37
N LEU A 53 -29.92 -3.61 -4.47
CA LEU A 53 -29.79 -3.38 -3.04
C LEU A 53 -28.52 -4.06 -2.49
N GLN A 54 -28.21 -5.28 -2.94
CA GLN A 54 -26.98 -5.97 -2.58
C GLN A 54 -25.73 -5.17 -3.01
N GLN A 55 -25.68 -4.74 -4.27
CA GLN A 55 -24.57 -3.91 -4.78
C GLN A 55 -24.41 -2.60 -3.99
N ALA A 56 -25.54 -1.96 -3.65
CA ALA A 56 -25.55 -0.76 -2.82
C ALA A 56 -25.02 -1.03 -1.40
N THR A 57 -25.43 -2.14 -0.77
CA THR A 57 -24.94 -2.52 0.56
C THR A 57 -23.47 -2.92 0.56
N ASP A 58 -22.98 -3.59 -0.49
CA ASP A 58 -21.56 -3.95 -0.65
C ASP A 58 -20.68 -2.70 -0.77
N ALA A 59 -21.10 -1.76 -1.63
CA ALA A 59 -20.42 -0.48 -1.80
C ALA A 59 -20.44 0.34 -0.49
N ALA A 60 -21.58 0.37 0.21
CA ALA A 60 -21.72 1.06 1.48
C ALA A 60 -20.87 0.43 2.60
N ALA A 61 -20.86 -0.91 2.72
CA ALA A 61 -20.06 -1.62 3.71
C ALA A 61 -18.56 -1.37 3.47
N LEU A 62 -18.11 -1.48 2.22
CA LEU A 62 -16.72 -1.22 1.85
C LEU A 62 -16.33 0.25 2.07
N ALA A 63 -17.11 1.19 1.53
CA ALA A 63 -16.80 2.62 1.66
C ALA A 63 -16.79 3.10 3.12
N THR A 64 -17.74 2.60 3.93
CA THR A 64 -17.80 2.93 5.37
C THR A 64 -16.63 2.29 6.12
N ALA A 65 -16.28 1.03 5.83
CA ALA A 65 -15.12 0.37 6.43
C ALA A 65 -13.83 1.11 6.07
N THR A 66 -13.64 1.51 4.82
CA THR A 66 -12.49 2.29 4.37
C THR A 66 -12.46 3.69 4.98
N ALA A 67 -13.61 4.37 5.10
CA ALA A 67 -13.68 5.69 5.74
C ALA A 67 -13.34 5.65 7.24
N LEU A 68 -13.74 4.58 7.94
CA LEU A 68 -13.36 4.32 9.33
C LEU A 68 -11.86 3.99 9.45
N ALA A 69 -11.32 3.19 8.53
CA ALA A 69 -9.90 2.86 8.49
C ALA A 69 -9.00 4.08 8.19
N ASN A 70 -9.48 5.04 7.37
CA ASN A 70 -8.74 6.25 7.01
C ASN A 70 -8.91 7.40 8.02
N GLY A 71 -9.70 7.23 9.09
CA GLY A 71 -9.96 8.28 10.08
C GLY A 71 -10.92 9.39 9.62
N ASN A 72 -11.51 9.27 8.43
CA ASN A 72 -12.46 10.25 7.87
C ASN A 72 -13.86 10.14 8.49
N ALA A 73 -14.16 9.04 9.18
CA ALA A 73 -15.42 8.81 9.87
C ALA A 73 -15.19 8.19 11.26
N THR A 74 -16.06 8.49 12.21
CA THR A 74 -16.08 7.89 13.54
C THR A 74 -17.19 6.82 13.63
N THR A 75 -17.12 5.95 14.65
CA THR A 75 -18.17 4.94 14.91
C THR A 75 -19.56 5.56 15.07
N SER A 76 -19.65 6.81 15.55
CA SER A 76 -20.91 7.57 15.67
C SER A 76 -21.51 7.98 14.33
N ASN A 77 -20.68 8.22 13.31
CA ASN A 77 -21.12 8.70 12.00
C ASN A 77 -21.19 7.59 10.94
N ALA A 78 -20.71 6.40 11.25
CA ALA A 78 -20.69 5.26 10.35
C ALA A 78 -22.08 4.85 9.87
N GLN A 79 -23.08 4.90 10.76
CA GLN A 79 -24.48 4.66 10.42
C GLN A 79 -24.98 5.65 9.36
N GLN A 80 -24.76 6.94 9.58
CA GLN A 80 -25.18 7.98 8.64
C GLN A 80 -24.49 7.83 7.29
N LEU A 81 -23.19 7.53 7.30
CA LEU A 81 -22.39 7.34 6.09
C LEU A 81 -22.87 6.13 5.27
N ALA A 82 -23.11 5.00 5.93
CA ALA A 82 -23.65 3.80 5.28
C ALA A 82 -25.02 4.08 4.66
N THR A 83 -25.93 4.75 5.40
CA THR A 83 -27.25 5.14 4.88
C THR A 83 -27.13 6.07 3.68
N GLN A 84 -26.20 7.03 3.69
CA GLN A 84 -25.95 7.92 2.55
C GLN A 84 -25.43 7.17 1.31
N PHE A 85 -24.53 6.19 1.48
CA PHE A 85 -24.05 5.37 0.37
C PHE A 85 -25.16 4.50 -0.22
N VAL A 86 -25.92 3.78 0.61
CA VAL A 86 -27.03 2.93 0.14
C VAL A 86 -28.07 3.77 -0.61
N THR A 87 -28.50 4.88 -0.04
CA THR A 87 -29.51 5.75 -0.65
C THR A 87 -29.00 6.49 -1.88
N GLY A 88 -27.73 6.88 -1.91
CA GLY A 88 -27.08 7.47 -3.07
C GLY A 88 -27.02 6.49 -4.25
N GLN A 89 -26.60 5.24 -4.01
CA GLN A 89 -26.58 4.19 -5.03
C GLN A 89 -27.98 3.83 -5.52
N MET A 90 -28.97 3.82 -4.63
CA MET A 90 -30.35 3.50 -4.98
C MET A 90 -31.17 4.66 -5.57
N SER A 91 -30.66 5.88 -5.52
CA SER A 91 -31.39 7.08 -5.97
C SER A 91 -31.82 7.02 -7.44
N ASN A 92 -31.01 6.43 -8.31
CA ASN A 92 -31.33 6.24 -9.73
C ASN A 92 -32.43 5.20 -9.98
N TYR A 93 -32.61 4.25 -9.06
CA TYR A 93 -33.59 3.16 -9.18
C TYR A 93 -34.92 3.50 -8.51
N LEU A 94 -34.89 4.33 -7.46
CA LEU A 94 -36.05 4.82 -6.71
C LEU A 94 -36.50 6.22 -7.16
N SER A 95 -35.99 6.70 -8.30
CA SER A 95 -36.24 8.05 -8.81
C SER A 95 -37.76 8.32 -8.95
N GLY A 96 -38.29 9.19 -8.10
CA GLY A 96 -39.69 9.62 -8.11
C GLY A 96 -40.58 9.03 -7.01
N ASP A 97 -40.12 8.05 -6.24
CA ASP A 97 -40.86 7.49 -5.10
C ASP A 97 -40.16 7.83 -3.77
N THR A 98 -40.57 8.96 -3.20
CA THR A 98 -40.02 9.47 -1.94
C THR A 98 -40.34 8.57 -0.74
N ASN A 99 -41.47 7.86 -0.79
CA ASN A 99 -41.92 7.03 0.33
C ASN A 99 -41.05 5.77 0.47
N THR A 100 -40.72 5.11 -0.64
CA THR A 100 -39.80 3.97 -0.63
C THR A 100 -38.36 4.39 -0.35
N ALA A 101 -37.94 5.57 -0.81
CA ALA A 101 -36.63 6.13 -0.47
C ALA A 101 -36.48 6.42 1.04
N ASP A 102 -37.54 6.93 1.69
CA ASP A 102 -37.54 7.18 3.14
C ASP A 102 -37.70 5.89 3.95
N ALA A 103 -38.48 4.92 3.46
CA ALA A 103 -38.55 3.58 4.05
C ALA A 103 -37.19 2.88 4.00
N LEU A 104 -36.47 2.98 2.88
CA LEU A 104 -35.11 2.43 2.74
C LEU A 104 -34.12 3.09 3.70
N LYS A 105 -34.18 4.42 3.88
CA LYS A 105 -33.37 5.12 4.89
C LYS A 105 -33.62 4.56 6.28
N ALA A 106 -34.90 4.41 6.65
CA ALA A 106 -35.30 3.90 7.95
C ALA A 106 -34.93 2.42 8.16
N GLY A 107 -34.99 1.62 7.09
CA GLY A 107 -34.62 0.20 7.09
C GLY A 107 -33.12 -0.09 6.97
N THR A 108 -32.28 0.93 6.79
CA THR A 108 -30.82 0.75 6.68
C THR A 108 -30.13 0.87 8.04
N THR A 109 -29.43 -0.17 8.46
CA THR A 109 -28.64 -0.25 9.70
C THR A 109 -27.19 -0.63 9.40
N ALA A 110 -26.24 -0.06 10.14
CA ALA A 110 -24.82 -0.33 10.02
C ALA A 110 -24.22 -0.60 11.40
N ASN A 111 -23.80 -1.84 11.63
CA ASN A 111 -23.12 -2.24 12.86
C ASN A 111 -21.61 -2.23 12.64
N VAL A 112 -20.89 -1.49 13.48
CA VAL A 112 -19.43 -1.40 13.42
C VAL A 112 -18.83 -2.17 14.59
N THR A 113 -17.90 -3.07 14.30
CA THR A 113 -17.09 -3.76 15.30
C THR A 113 -15.61 -3.47 15.04
N SER A 114 -14.87 -3.13 16.09
CA SER A 114 -13.43 -2.88 16.02
C SER A 114 -12.66 -3.98 16.74
N ALA A 115 -11.56 -4.43 16.14
CA ALA A 115 -10.60 -5.33 16.77
C ALA A 115 -9.20 -4.75 16.61
N THR A 116 -8.38 -4.87 17.66
CA THR A 116 -7.01 -4.38 17.68
C THR A 116 -6.07 -5.58 17.62
N ASN A 117 -5.20 -5.62 16.62
CA ASN A 117 -4.20 -6.67 16.50
C ASN A 117 -3.02 -6.41 17.46
N SER A 118 -2.27 -7.45 17.83
CA SER A 118 -1.08 -7.36 18.68
C SER A 118 0.03 -6.43 18.12
N SER A 119 -0.06 -6.05 16.85
CA SER A 119 0.81 -5.10 16.15
C SER A 119 0.29 -3.65 16.16
N GLY A 120 -0.79 -3.35 16.88
CA GLY A 120 -1.32 -1.99 17.05
C GLY A 120 -2.20 -1.46 15.91
N GLY A 121 -2.48 -2.25 14.87
CA GLY A 121 -3.46 -1.91 13.82
C GLY A 121 -4.89 -2.15 14.28
N THR A 122 -5.80 -1.22 13.96
CA THR A 122 -7.24 -1.37 14.22
C THR A 122 -7.94 -1.85 12.95
N SER A 123 -8.54 -3.03 13.00
CA SER A 123 -9.46 -3.52 11.97
C SER A 123 -10.89 -3.10 12.31
N TYR A 124 -11.56 -2.46 11.36
CA TYR A 124 -12.97 -2.10 11.44
C TYR A 124 -13.77 -3.05 10.54
N THR A 125 -14.67 -3.82 11.13
CA THR A 125 -15.65 -4.63 10.42
C THR A 125 -16.99 -3.92 10.46
N VAL A 126 -17.53 -3.59 9.29
CA VAL A 126 -18.82 -2.91 9.12
C VAL A 126 -19.80 -3.88 8.49
N ALA A 127 -20.92 -4.11 9.16
CA ALA A 127 -22.05 -4.88 8.67
C ALA A 127 -23.20 -3.93 8.32
N VAL A 128 -23.54 -3.81 7.05
CA VAL A 128 -24.65 -2.99 6.55
C VAL A 128 -25.82 -3.91 6.19
N ASN A 129 -26.99 -3.64 6.76
CA ASN A 129 -28.24 -4.29 6.41
C ASN A 129 -29.20 -3.22 5.90
N ALA A 130 -29.83 -3.44 4.77
CA ALA A 130 -30.84 -2.54 4.23
C ALA A 130 -32.08 -3.32 3.85
N SER A 131 -33.26 -2.75 4.12
CA SER A 131 -34.53 -3.33 3.72
C SER A 131 -35.55 -2.26 3.38
N TYR A 132 -36.48 -2.59 2.49
CA TYR A 132 -37.65 -1.79 2.17
C TYR A 132 -38.74 -2.66 1.57
N ASP A 133 -39.98 -2.16 1.63
CA ASP A 133 -41.13 -2.82 1.03
C ASP A 133 -41.42 -2.21 -0.34
N MET A 134 -41.32 -3.02 -1.39
CA MET A 134 -41.63 -2.63 -2.76
C MET A 134 -43.14 -2.80 -3.02
N SER A 135 -43.75 -1.80 -3.66
CA SER A 135 -45.15 -1.89 -4.11
C SER A 135 -45.28 -2.84 -5.31
N VAL A 136 -46.26 -3.74 -5.26
CA VAL A 136 -46.55 -4.66 -6.37
C VAL A 136 -47.57 -4.05 -7.34
N ASN A 137 -47.63 -4.61 -8.55
CA ASN A 137 -48.60 -4.16 -9.55
C ASN A 137 -50.07 -4.43 -9.12
N GLY A 138 -51.00 -3.72 -9.74
CA GLY A 138 -52.43 -3.80 -9.39
C GLY A 138 -53.07 -5.18 -9.57
N MET A 139 -52.46 -6.06 -10.38
CA MET A 139 -52.95 -7.42 -10.57
C MET A 139 -52.57 -8.32 -9.38
N SER A 140 -51.40 -8.12 -8.78
CA SER A 140 -51.00 -8.80 -7.54
C SER A 140 -51.78 -8.29 -6.33
N GLN A 141 -52.17 -7.01 -6.33
CA GLN A 141 -53.05 -6.44 -5.30
C GLN A 141 -54.45 -7.07 -5.29
N LEU A 142 -54.95 -7.51 -6.46
CA LEU A 142 -56.21 -8.24 -6.58
C LEU A 142 -56.17 -9.59 -5.87
N LEU A 143 -54.97 -10.19 -5.75
CA LEU A 143 -54.72 -11.42 -4.98
C LEU A 143 -54.46 -11.16 -3.49
N GLY A 144 -54.53 -9.91 -3.03
CA GLY A 144 -54.29 -9.53 -1.63
C GLY A 144 -52.82 -9.27 -1.29
N ILE A 145 -51.90 -9.37 -2.26
CA ILE A 145 -50.49 -9.04 -2.07
C ILE A 145 -50.33 -7.53 -2.30
N LYS A 146 -49.97 -6.78 -1.27
CA LYS A 146 -49.84 -5.31 -1.38
C LYS A 146 -48.39 -4.84 -1.53
N THR A 147 -47.46 -5.55 -0.90
CA THR A 147 -46.05 -5.24 -0.90
C THR A 147 -45.21 -6.51 -0.89
N MET A 148 -43.96 -6.40 -1.33
CA MET A 148 -42.95 -7.46 -1.17
C MET A 148 -41.71 -6.90 -0.47
N HIS A 149 -41.25 -7.63 0.54
CA HIS A 149 -40.10 -7.24 1.35
C HIS A 149 -38.80 -7.55 0.63
N VAL A 150 -37.97 -6.53 0.39
CA VAL A 150 -36.65 -6.65 -0.22
C VAL A 150 -35.61 -6.35 0.86
N SER A 151 -34.63 -7.22 1.04
CA SER A 151 -33.57 -7.03 2.03
C SER A 151 -32.22 -7.56 1.54
N ALA A 152 -31.16 -6.83 1.86
CA ALA A 152 -29.79 -7.22 1.56
C ALA A 152 -28.89 -6.92 2.77
N ALA A 153 -27.86 -7.75 2.92
CA ALA A 153 -26.87 -7.61 3.98
C ALA A 153 -25.48 -7.80 3.39
N SER A 154 -24.54 -6.96 3.83
CA SER A 154 -23.14 -7.04 3.44
C SER A 154 -22.22 -6.75 4.62
N THR A 155 -21.10 -7.45 4.68
CA THR A 155 -20.06 -7.25 5.67
C THR A 155 -18.74 -6.97 4.97
N SER A 156 -18.06 -5.92 5.39
CA SER A 156 -16.72 -5.58 4.89
C SER A 156 -15.80 -5.26 6.05
N THR A 157 -14.56 -5.71 5.93
CA THR A 157 -13.51 -5.46 6.92
C THR A 157 -12.41 -4.65 6.27
N SER A 158 -12.09 -3.50 6.87
CA SER A 158 -10.97 -2.65 6.46
C SER A 158 -10.08 -2.38 7.66
N GLY A 159 -8.78 -2.59 7.48
CA GLY A 159 -7.78 -2.27 8.49
C GLY A 159 -7.20 -0.89 8.25
N SER A 160 -7.03 -0.11 9.32
CA SER A 160 -5.93 0.84 9.35
C SER A 160 -4.68 0.02 9.70
N ALA A 161 -3.66 0.05 8.84
CA ALA A 161 -2.31 -0.07 9.39
C ALA A 161 -2.23 1.06 10.41
N ALA A 162 -1.93 0.71 11.67
CA ALA A 162 -1.98 1.59 12.83
C ALA A 162 -1.88 3.06 12.41
N ALA A 163 -2.97 3.83 12.61
CA ALA A 163 -2.97 5.28 12.41
C ALA A 163 -1.58 5.80 12.71
N ALA A 164 -0.88 6.29 11.69
CA ALA A 164 0.55 6.47 11.73
C ALA A 164 0.88 7.40 12.90
N LYS A 165 1.23 6.81 14.06
CA LYS A 165 2.11 7.45 15.03
C LYS A 165 3.28 7.88 14.19
N GLN A 166 3.42 9.20 13.97
CA GLN A 166 4.39 9.85 13.10
C GLN A 166 5.64 8.98 12.95
N ALA A 167 5.73 8.19 11.87
CA ALA A 167 6.80 7.23 11.64
C ALA A 167 8.06 7.96 11.20
N ALA A 168 8.63 8.72 12.13
CA ALA A 168 9.96 9.28 11.99
C ALA A 168 10.96 8.19 11.62
N LEU A 169 12.11 8.56 11.11
CA LEU A 169 13.16 7.61 10.80
C LEU A 169 14.51 8.10 11.26
N SER A 170 15.36 7.14 11.59
CA SER A 170 16.77 7.34 11.92
C SER A 170 17.58 6.48 10.97
N MET A 171 18.35 7.12 10.11
CA MET A 171 19.11 6.47 9.05
C MET A 171 20.61 6.66 9.25
N GLU A 172 21.34 5.55 9.34
CA GLU A 172 22.80 5.54 9.27
C GLU A 172 23.26 5.04 7.90
N ILE A 173 24.12 5.80 7.24
CA ILE A 173 24.66 5.46 5.91
C ILE A 173 26.14 5.10 6.06
N ALA A 174 26.45 3.80 6.04
CA ALA A 174 27.80 3.27 6.08
C ALA A 174 28.37 3.12 4.67
N LEU A 175 29.37 3.93 4.34
CA LEU A 175 29.92 4.13 3.01
C LEU A 175 31.37 3.70 2.95
N ASP A 176 31.64 2.68 2.13
CA ASP A 176 32.98 2.26 1.80
C ASP A 176 33.70 3.35 0.99
N LYS A 177 34.88 3.74 1.49
CA LYS A 177 35.82 4.65 0.84
C LYS A 177 37.20 4.00 0.67
N SER A 178 37.26 2.68 0.57
CA SER A 178 38.47 1.90 0.30
C SER A 178 39.16 2.34 -1.00
N GLY A 179 40.41 1.92 -1.18
CA GLY A 179 41.19 2.25 -2.36
C GLY A 179 40.54 1.83 -3.68
N SER A 180 39.76 0.75 -3.73
CA SER A 180 39.04 0.30 -4.94
C SER A 180 38.06 1.36 -5.47
N MET A 181 37.57 2.25 -4.59
CA MET A 181 36.71 3.37 -4.97
C MET A 181 37.42 4.48 -5.78
N LEU A 182 38.75 4.39 -5.98
CA LEU A 182 39.50 5.23 -6.92
C LEU A 182 39.41 4.74 -8.37
N LEU A 183 38.89 3.53 -8.60
CA LEU A 183 38.70 3.01 -9.95
C LEU A 183 37.66 3.81 -10.73
N ASN A 184 37.81 3.77 -12.05
CA ASN A 184 36.93 4.46 -12.97
C ASN A 184 35.58 3.75 -13.08
N THR A 185 34.53 4.54 -13.27
CA THR A 185 33.26 4.05 -13.84
C THR A 185 33.34 4.05 -15.37
N ASP A 186 32.24 3.67 -16.00
CA ASP A 186 32.01 3.72 -17.45
C ASP A 186 31.69 5.13 -17.98
N VAL A 187 31.47 6.10 -17.09
CA VAL A 187 31.04 7.46 -17.45
C VAL A 187 32.25 8.36 -17.71
N ILE A 188 32.30 8.94 -18.91
CA ILE A 188 33.34 9.92 -19.28
C ILE A 188 33.12 11.23 -18.54
N ASP A 189 34.17 11.72 -17.89
CA ASP A 189 34.20 13.06 -17.30
C ASP A 189 34.62 14.08 -18.36
N THR A 190 33.66 14.86 -18.88
CA THR A 190 33.92 15.91 -19.87
C THR A 190 34.49 17.20 -19.27
N SER A 191 34.54 17.33 -17.94
CA SER A 191 35.10 18.51 -17.28
C SER A 191 36.63 18.56 -17.36
N GLN A 192 37.28 17.42 -17.60
CA GLN A 192 38.73 17.29 -17.67
C GLN A 192 39.18 16.59 -18.96
N LYS A 193 40.20 17.13 -19.64
CA LYS A 193 40.78 16.51 -20.84
C LYS A 193 41.62 15.26 -20.53
N SER A 194 42.26 15.23 -19.37
CA SER A 194 43.10 14.13 -18.89
C SER A 194 43.13 14.11 -17.37
N CYS A 195 43.19 12.93 -16.76
CA CYS A 195 43.21 12.79 -15.30
C CYS A 195 44.05 11.59 -14.83
N THR A 196 44.38 11.59 -13.54
CA THR A 196 45.03 10.47 -12.88
C THR A 196 44.07 9.29 -12.76
N GLN A 197 44.45 8.16 -13.34
CA GLN A 197 43.68 6.92 -13.32
C GLN A 197 44.40 5.85 -12.50
N TYR A 198 43.63 4.88 -12.04
CA TYR A 198 44.10 3.75 -11.24
C TYR A 198 43.71 2.44 -11.92
N TYR A 199 44.45 1.38 -11.64
CA TYR A 199 44.13 0.02 -12.03
C TYR A 199 44.48 -0.93 -10.90
N THR A 200 43.85 -2.10 -10.90
CA THR A 200 44.15 -3.18 -9.96
C THR A 200 45.00 -4.24 -10.64
N GLU A 201 45.95 -4.78 -9.90
CA GLU A 201 46.67 -6.00 -10.26
C GLU A 201 46.71 -6.90 -9.01
N GLY A 202 45.92 -7.98 -9.06
CA GLY A 202 45.58 -8.74 -7.86
C GLY A 202 44.84 -7.88 -6.82
N ASN A 203 45.31 -7.90 -5.57
CA ASN A 203 44.71 -7.15 -4.45
C ASN A 203 45.31 -5.74 -4.27
N TYR A 204 46.19 -5.30 -5.18
CA TYR A 204 46.89 -4.02 -5.06
C TYR A 204 46.36 -3.01 -6.07
N LEU A 205 46.24 -1.76 -5.61
CA LEU A 205 45.85 -0.62 -6.43
C LEU A 205 47.09 0.15 -6.87
N TYR A 206 47.21 0.38 -8.17
CA TYR A 206 48.31 1.11 -8.78
C TYR A 206 47.80 2.37 -9.48
N GLN A 207 48.59 3.43 -9.39
CA GLN A 207 48.36 4.67 -10.13
C GLN A 207 49.13 4.64 -11.45
N TYR A 208 48.50 5.05 -12.55
CA TYR A 208 49.24 5.26 -13.79
C TYR A 208 50.27 6.41 -13.62
N PRO A 209 51.49 6.26 -14.16
CA PRO A 209 52.56 7.26 -13.98
C PRO A 209 52.30 8.57 -14.73
N LYS A 210 51.45 8.54 -15.76
CA LYS A 210 51.02 9.73 -16.52
C LYS A 210 49.49 9.80 -16.56
N ALA A 211 48.96 11.02 -16.62
CA ALA A 211 47.53 11.24 -16.80
C ALA A 211 47.05 10.61 -18.11
N LYS A 212 45.85 10.01 -18.10
CA LYS A 212 45.24 9.32 -19.25
C LYS A 212 44.02 10.09 -19.76
N SER A 213 43.71 9.90 -21.05
CA SER A 213 42.54 10.44 -21.75
C SER A 213 41.85 9.31 -22.53
N PRO A 214 40.50 9.25 -22.56
CA PRO A 214 39.56 10.15 -21.89
C PRO A 214 39.58 9.98 -20.35
N CYS A 215 39.11 11.00 -19.63
CA CYS A 215 38.91 10.91 -18.19
C CYS A 215 37.57 10.24 -17.88
N TYR A 216 37.50 9.52 -16.77
CA TYR A 216 36.28 8.87 -16.30
C TYR A 216 35.97 9.33 -14.88
N ILE A 217 34.68 9.36 -14.55
CA ILE A 217 34.23 9.60 -13.19
C ILE A 217 34.71 8.44 -12.32
N LYS A 218 35.24 8.76 -11.13
CA LYS A 218 35.67 7.73 -10.18
C LYS A 218 34.47 7.18 -9.41
N LYS A 219 34.55 5.92 -8.98
CA LYS A 219 33.52 5.29 -8.14
C LYS A 219 33.14 6.13 -6.91
N ILE A 220 34.13 6.72 -6.22
CA ILE A 220 33.88 7.59 -5.05
C ILE A 220 33.08 8.86 -5.39
N ALA A 221 33.27 9.42 -6.58
CA ALA A 221 32.52 10.59 -7.04
C ALA A 221 31.08 10.19 -7.39
N ALA A 222 30.90 9.05 -8.07
CA ALA A 222 29.57 8.47 -8.31
C ALA A 222 28.81 8.21 -7.00
N LEU A 223 29.49 7.71 -5.97
CA LEU A 223 28.91 7.51 -4.65
C LEU A 223 28.44 8.82 -4.00
N LYS A 224 29.26 9.87 -4.04
CA LYS A 224 28.86 11.20 -3.53
C LYS A 224 27.56 11.68 -4.18
N THR A 225 27.45 11.53 -5.50
CA THR A 225 26.24 11.89 -6.25
C THR A 225 25.04 11.04 -5.87
N ALA A 226 25.22 9.72 -5.75
CA ALA A 226 24.16 8.80 -5.38
C ALA A 226 23.62 9.06 -3.96
N VAL A 227 24.50 9.23 -2.97
CA VAL A 227 24.11 9.59 -1.60
C VAL A 227 23.45 10.96 -1.56
N GLY A 228 23.97 11.93 -2.31
CA GLY A 228 23.33 13.24 -2.47
C GLY A 228 21.88 13.12 -2.94
N THR A 229 21.63 12.28 -3.94
CA THR A 229 20.27 12.00 -4.45
C THR A 229 19.35 11.41 -3.38
N LEU A 230 19.85 10.46 -2.58
CA LEU A 230 19.08 9.90 -1.46
C LEU A 230 18.71 10.99 -0.45
N LEU A 231 19.69 11.80 -0.04
CA LEU A 231 19.49 12.85 0.95
C LEU A 231 18.53 13.94 0.41
N ASP A 232 18.57 14.25 -0.89
CA ASP A 232 17.65 15.20 -1.52
C ASP A 232 16.19 14.70 -1.47
N GLN A 233 15.97 13.38 -1.60
CA GLN A 233 14.63 12.80 -1.42
C GLN A 233 14.14 12.93 0.02
N LEU A 234 15.03 12.83 1.00
CA LEU A 234 14.69 13.01 2.41
C LEU A 234 14.40 14.47 2.74
N ASP A 235 15.20 15.41 2.23
CA ASP A 235 14.97 16.85 2.41
C ASP A 235 13.64 17.28 1.79
N SER A 236 13.29 16.72 0.62
CA SER A 236 12.02 16.97 -0.04
C SER A 236 10.82 16.42 0.76
N ALA A 237 11.01 15.30 1.47
CA ALA A 237 9.96 14.65 2.26
C ALA A 237 9.79 15.25 3.66
N ASP A 238 10.87 15.81 4.23
CA ASP A 238 10.86 16.48 5.53
C ASP A 238 11.58 17.85 5.48
N PRO A 239 10.97 18.87 4.82
CA PRO A 239 11.61 20.18 4.65
C PRO A 239 11.87 20.93 5.96
N LYS A 240 11.21 20.52 7.04
CA LYS A 240 11.35 21.12 8.38
C LYS A 240 12.26 20.31 9.30
N SER A 241 12.80 19.18 8.83
CA SER A 241 13.68 18.30 9.60
C SER A 241 13.10 17.88 10.96
N GLN A 242 11.81 17.48 10.99
CA GLN A 242 11.10 17.07 12.21
C GLN A 242 10.98 15.56 12.39
N TYR A 243 11.18 14.80 11.31
CA TYR A 243 10.92 13.36 11.26
C TYR A 243 12.17 12.57 10.86
N VAL A 244 13.09 13.19 10.13
CA VAL A 244 14.29 12.51 9.63
C VAL A 244 15.50 12.87 10.47
N ARG A 245 16.19 11.85 10.96
CA ARG A 245 17.55 11.97 11.48
C ARG A 245 18.50 11.15 10.63
N THR A 246 19.56 11.77 10.12
CA THR A 246 20.57 11.05 9.34
C THR A 246 21.96 11.19 9.94
N ALA A 247 22.76 10.17 9.70
CA ALA A 247 24.19 10.12 9.95
C ALA A 247 24.86 9.31 8.85
N ALA A 248 26.16 9.51 8.66
CA ALA A 248 26.97 8.67 7.81
C ALA A 248 28.26 8.27 8.51
N ILE A 249 28.79 7.14 8.07
CA ILE A 249 30.07 6.57 8.47
C ILE A 249 30.83 6.34 7.18
N ALA A 250 31.98 6.99 7.03
CA ALA A 250 32.92 6.66 5.97
C ALA A 250 34.01 5.75 6.54
N TRP A 251 34.27 4.64 5.85
CA TRP A 251 35.17 3.61 6.35
C TRP A 251 36.06 3.04 5.25
N SER A 252 37.22 2.54 5.65
CA SER A 252 38.16 1.82 4.81
C SER A 252 38.68 0.60 5.58
N SER A 253 39.94 0.60 6.03
CA SER A 253 40.45 -0.41 6.97
C SER A 253 39.89 -0.22 8.39
N GLU A 254 39.36 0.97 8.67
CA GLU A 254 38.77 1.36 9.95
C GLU A 254 37.64 2.38 9.71
N VAL A 255 36.99 2.84 10.78
CA VAL A 255 36.06 3.96 10.70
C VAL A 255 36.88 5.26 10.66
N ASP A 256 37.02 5.84 9.48
CA ASP A 256 37.82 7.06 9.28
C ASP A 256 37.08 8.33 9.68
N SER A 257 35.78 8.39 9.41
CA SER A 257 34.94 9.54 9.80
C SER A 257 33.51 9.10 10.04
N SER A 258 32.85 9.75 10.99
CA SER A 258 31.45 9.51 11.30
C SER A 258 30.79 10.77 11.82
N SER A 259 29.51 10.95 11.52
CA SER A 259 28.67 11.98 12.14
C SER A 259 27.71 11.36 13.14
N ALA A 260 27.38 12.06 14.22
CA ALA A 260 26.24 11.67 15.05
C ALA A 260 24.92 11.88 14.30
N LEU A 261 23.88 11.10 14.63
CA LEU A 261 22.52 11.29 14.12
C LEU A 261 22.06 12.71 14.44
N ALA A 262 21.71 13.46 13.41
CA ALA A 262 21.26 14.84 13.49
C ALA A 262 19.96 15.02 12.69
N TRP A 263 19.17 16.03 13.05
CA TRP A 263 17.94 16.35 12.33
C TRP A 263 18.25 16.85 10.91
N GLY A 264 17.54 16.29 9.93
CA GLY A 264 17.76 16.58 8.51
C GLY A 264 19.09 16.02 8.00
N THR A 265 19.52 16.47 6.81
CA THR A 265 20.67 15.88 6.12
C THR A 265 21.94 16.74 6.15
N THR A 266 21.86 17.99 6.62
CA THR A 266 22.94 18.98 6.55
C THR A 266 24.25 18.49 7.17
N THR A 267 24.19 17.98 8.41
CA THR A 267 25.38 17.48 9.13
C THR A 267 26.01 16.28 8.43
N THR A 268 25.19 15.37 7.90
CA THR A 268 25.66 14.21 7.15
C THR A 268 26.42 14.65 5.90
N ARG A 269 25.87 15.63 5.16
CA ARG A 269 26.52 16.19 3.96
C ARG A 269 27.84 16.88 4.28
N SER A 270 27.84 17.77 5.27
CA SER A 270 29.02 18.59 5.59
C SER A 270 30.14 17.76 6.21
N ASN A 271 29.82 16.86 7.14
CA ASN A 271 30.85 16.22 7.97
C ASN A 271 31.42 14.94 7.36
N VAL A 272 30.68 14.30 6.45
CA VAL A 272 31.09 12.99 5.89
C VAL A 272 31.10 13.06 4.37
N ILE A 273 29.96 13.35 3.74
CA ILE A 273 29.84 13.20 2.27
C ILE A 273 30.76 14.15 1.50
N SER A 274 30.91 15.40 1.95
CA SER A 274 31.81 16.36 1.31
C SER A 274 33.27 15.90 1.34
N GLY A 275 33.70 15.33 2.48
CA GLY A 275 35.06 14.88 2.76
C GLY A 275 35.41 13.49 2.24
N LEU A 276 34.47 12.72 1.70
CA LEU A 276 34.74 11.36 1.20
C LEU A 276 35.88 11.35 0.18
N ASN A 277 36.90 10.57 0.46
CA ASN A 277 38.08 10.35 -0.37
C ASN A 277 38.42 8.86 -0.37
N ALA A 278 38.85 8.30 -1.50
CA ALA A 278 39.10 6.87 -1.57
C ALA A 278 40.56 6.53 -1.17
N ASN A 279 40.75 5.71 -0.14
CA ASN A 279 42.03 5.19 0.33
C ASN A 279 41.85 3.99 1.29
N GLY A 280 42.95 3.28 1.57
CA GLY A 280 42.94 2.18 2.56
C GLY A 280 42.35 0.86 2.01
N GLY A 281 42.20 -0.10 2.91
CA GLY A 281 41.54 -1.38 2.64
C GLY A 281 40.03 -1.31 2.85
N THR A 282 39.41 -2.48 2.96
CA THR A 282 37.98 -2.70 3.13
C THR A 282 37.75 -3.57 4.36
N GLU A 283 37.18 -2.99 5.42
CA GLU A 283 36.74 -3.68 6.62
C GLU A 283 35.35 -3.18 7.09
N SER A 284 34.30 -3.91 6.70
CA SER A 284 32.90 -3.61 7.01
C SER A 284 32.45 -3.95 8.44
N SER A 285 33.23 -4.72 9.22
CA SER A 285 32.77 -5.20 10.53
C SER A 285 32.59 -4.07 11.54
N ALA A 286 33.59 -3.20 11.70
CA ALA A 286 33.53 -2.06 12.61
C ALA A 286 32.46 -1.02 12.23
N PRO A 287 32.36 -0.56 10.97
CA PRO A 287 31.34 0.41 10.57
C PRO A 287 29.92 -0.15 10.67
N MET A 288 29.70 -1.43 10.34
CA MET A 288 28.38 -2.04 10.50
C MET A 288 27.97 -2.13 11.98
N ALA A 289 28.90 -2.49 12.87
CA ALA A 289 28.67 -2.52 14.31
C ALA A 289 28.37 -1.11 14.87
N LEU A 290 29.11 -0.10 14.41
CA LEU A 290 28.87 1.29 14.80
C LEU A 290 27.52 1.79 14.29
N ALA A 291 27.16 1.49 13.03
CA ALA A 291 25.87 1.86 12.46
C ALA A 291 24.71 1.29 13.28
N TYR A 292 24.79 -0.01 13.61
CA TYR A 292 23.79 -0.66 14.44
C TYR A 292 23.70 -0.05 15.84
N LYS A 293 24.85 0.23 16.45
CA LYS A 293 24.92 0.90 17.76
C LYS A 293 24.24 2.28 17.72
N ASN A 294 24.51 3.08 16.70
CA ASN A 294 23.98 4.45 16.58
C ASN A 294 22.46 4.46 16.45
N VAL A 295 21.89 3.68 15.53
CA VAL A 295 20.43 3.64 15.31
C VAL A 295 19.67 2.96 16.44
N SER A 296 20.35 2.15 17.26
CA SER A 296 19.74 1.42 18.38
C SER A 296 20.01 2.07 19.74
N ALA A 297 20.75 3.17 19.79
CA ALA A 297 21.06 3.87 21.03
C ALA A 297 19.77 4.40 21.70
N SER A 298 19.69 4.29 23.03
CA SER A 298 18.58 4.88 23.79
C SER A 298 18.50 6.40 23.63
N SER A 299 19.65 7.06 23.45
CA SER A 299 19.73 8.49 23.15
C SER A 299 19.00 8.86 21.85
N GLU A 300 18.97 7.97 20.87
CA GLU A 300 18.25 8.20 19.62
C GLU A 300 16.74 8.14 19.83
N ALA A 301 16.26 7.18 20.63
CA ALA A 301 14.86 7.12 21.03
C ALA A 301 14.44 8.36 21.82
N THR A 302 15.29 8.86 22.73
CA THR A 302 15.06 10.11 23.46
C THR A 302 14.99 11.32 22.52
N ALA A 303 15.89 11.41 21.54
CA ALA A 303 15.90 12.50 20.57
C ALA A 303 14.61 12.53 19.73
N GLN A 304 14.18 11.36 19.24
CA GLN A 304 12.92 11.21 18.50
C GLN A 304 11.70 11.57 19.36
N ALA A 305 11.64 11.06 20.59
CA ALA A 305 10.55 11.37 21.53
C ALA A 305 10.46 12.88 21.87
N ALA A 306 11.60 13.58 21.92
CA ALA A 306 11.62 15.04 22.15
C ALA A 306 10.95 15.86 21.02
N LYS A 307 10.78 15.27 19.83
CA LYS A 307 10.00 15.85 18.71
C LYS A 307 8.57 15.30 18.62
N GLY A 308 8.13 14.52 19.61
CA GLY A 308 6.81 13.88 19.62
C GLY A 308 6.75 12.55 18.88
N ASN A 309 7.88 12.05 18.35
CA ASN A 309 7.93 10.81 17.60
C ASN A 309 8.01 9.63 18.58
N THR A 310 6.87 8.99 18.84
CA THR A 310 6.77 7.86 19.79
C THR A 310 7.15 6.51 19.18
N THR A 311 7.22 6.43 17.85
CA THR A 311 7.69 5.28 17.08
C THR A 311 8.48 5.78 15.88
N PHE A 312 9.59 5.12 15.54
CA PHE A 312 10.41 5.50 14.39
C PHE A 312 11.08 4.28 13.75
N GLN A 313 11.31 4.34 12.45
CA GLN A 313 12.01 3.31 11.70
C GLN A 313 13.52 3.49 11.82
N LYS A 314 14.21 2.42 12.21
CA LYS A 314 15.68 2.37 12.19
C LYS A 314 16.14 1.83 10.85
N ILE A 315 17.01 2.55 10.17
CA ILE A 315 17.50 2.20 8.84
C ILE A 315 19.03 2.23 8.82
N ILE A 316 19.64 1.20 8.24
CA ILE A 316 21.05 1.17 7.90
C ILE A 316 21.16 1.02 6.39
N VAL A 317 21.98 1.84 5.76
CA VAL A 317 22.38 1.69 4.36
C VAL A 317 23.85 1.32 4.34
N LEU A 318 24.18 0.10 3.94
CA LEU A 318 25.55 -0.39 3.83
C LEU A 318 25.96 -0.50 2.36
N MET A 319 27.05 0.17 1.97
CA MET A 319 27.57 0.11 0.60
C MET A 319 29.04 -0.30 0.63
N THR A 320 29.43 -1.22 -0.28
CA THR A 320 30.83 -1.49 -0.64
C THR A 320 30.98 -1.81 -2.13
N ASP A 321 32.16 -1.50 -2.68
CA ASP A 321 32.56 -1.84 -4.04
C ASP A 321 33.54 -3.02 -4.12
N GLY A 322 33.79 -3.67 -2.98
CA GLY A 322 34.86 -4.64 -2.82
C GLY A 322 34.52 -5.75 -1.84
N GLU A 323 35.56 -6.49 -1.47
CA GLU A 323 35.49 -7.56 -0.47
C GLU A 323 36.26 -7.13 0.77
N ASN A 324 35.85 -7.63 1.94
CA ASN A 324 36.66 -7.43 3.13
C ASN A 324 38.03 -8.11 2.97
N ASN A 325 39.07 -7.44 3.46
CA ASN A 325 40.45 -7.95 3.46
C ASN A 325 40.60 -9.30 4.20
N ALA A 326 39.68 -9.63 5.11
CA ALA A 326 39.66 -10.89 5.85
C ALA A 326 38.27 -11.56 5.82
N THR A 327 38.21 -12.88 5.69
CA THR A 327 36.95 -13.66 5.74
C THR A 327 36.30 -13.62 7.13
N SER A 328 37.08 -13.45 8.19
CA SER A 328 36.57 -13.24 9.56
C SER A 328 35.72 -11.98 9.66
N SER A 329 36.01 -10.97 8.86
CA SER A 329 35.27 -9.71 8.83
C SER A 329 33.89 -9.86 8.22
N ASP A 330 33.75 -10.71 7.19
CA ASP A 330 32.44 -11.07 6.64
C ASP A 330 31.57 -11.73 7.72
N THR A 331 32.16 -12.68 8.45
CA THR A 331 31.46 -13.41 9.52
C THR A 331 30.96 -12.46 10.60
N LYS A 332 31.82 -11.54 11.06
CA LYS A 332 31.44 -10.53 12.07
C LYS A 332 30.39 -9.55 11.53
N THR A 333 30.54 -9.09 10.30
CA THR A 333 29.59 -8.19 9.64
C THR A 333 28.21 -8.85 9.56
N LEU A 334 28.14 -10.11 9.07
CA LEU A 334 26.89 -10.86 8.97
C LEU A 334 26.25 -11.12 10.35
N ALA A 335 27.06 -11.39 11.39
CA ALA A 335 26.55 -11.52 12.75
C ALA A 335 25.89 -10.21 13.23
N THR A 336 26.49 -9.06 12.95
CA THR A 336 25.88 -7.76 13.24
C THR A 336 24.63 -7.51 12.40
N CYS A 337 24.65 -7.81 11.10
CA CYS A 337 23.46 -7.66 10.24
C CYS A 337 22.30 -8.53 10.76
N LYS A 338 22.58 -9.76 11.20
CA LYS A 338 21.58 -10.62 11.82
C LYS A 338 21.01 -9.99 13.09
N ALA A 339 21.86 -9.55 14.02
CA ALA A 339 21.41 -8.93 15.27
C ALA A 339 20.56 -7.67 15.02
N ALA A 340 20.95 -6.85 14.04
CA ALA A 340 20.21 -5.67 13.65
C ALA A 340 18.83 -6.01 13.06
N LYS A 341 18.75 -7.02 12.19
CA LYS A 341 17.48 -7.51 11.63
C LYS A 341 16.57 -8.08 12.71
N ASP A 342 17.11 -8.90 13.61
CA ASP A 342 16.36 -9.47 14.73
C ASP A 342 15.82 -8.37 15.67
N ALA A 343 16.49 -7.21 15.75
CA ALA A 343 16.05 -6.03 16.49
C ALA A 343 15.13 -5.07 15.70
N GLY A 344 14.66 -5.46 14.51
CA GLY A 344 13.75 -4.67 13.68
C GLY A 344 14.40 -3.51 12.92
N VAL A 345 15.73 -3.50 12.77
CA VAL A 345 16.43 -2.53 11.94
C VAL A 345 16.34 -2.94 10.47
N LEU A 346 15.93 -2.00 9.61
CA LEU A 346 15.86 -2.20 8.17
C LEU A 346 17.23 -1.95 7.56
N ILE A 347 17.79 -2.96 6.88
CA ILE A 347 19.10 -2.90 6.25
C ILE A 347 18.93 -2.90 4.73
N TYR A 348 19.31 -1.79 4.11
CA TYR A 348 19.58 -1.71 2.69
C TYR A 348 21.06 -1.98 2.44
N SER A 349 21.37 -2.76 1.42
CA SER A 349 22.74 -3.01 1.01
C SER A 349 22.93 -2.77 -0.47
N VAL A 350 24.03 -2.14 -0.84
CA VAL A 350 24.34 -1.76 -2.22
C VAL A 350 25.73 -2.25 -2.58
N ALA A 351 25.79 -3.22 -3.50
CA ALA A 351 27.04 -3.72 -4.06
C ALA A 351 27.37 -2.91 -5.30
N PHE A 352 28.45 -2.12 -5.29
CA PHE A 352 28.78 -1.25 -6.41
C PHE A 352 29.96 -1.76 -7.22
N MET A 353 29.72 -2.42 -8.35
CA MET A 353 30.78 -3.06 -9.15
C MET A 353 31.67 -3.97 -8.28
N ALA A 354 31.05 -4.67 -7.33
CA ALA A 354 31.73 -5.48 -6.33
C ALA A 354 31.93 -6.92 -6.83
N PRO A 355 33.01 -7.62 -6.40
CA PRO A 355 33.20 -9.04 -6.69
C PRO A 355 32.13 -9.93 -6.03
N ASP A 356 32.05 -11.20 -6.45
CA ASP A 356 31.03 -12.17 -6.03
C ASP A 356 30.92 -12.34 -4.50
N ARG A 357 32.04 -12.35 -3.78
CA ARG A 357 32.03 -12.47 -2.31
C ARG A 357 31.45 -11.22 -1.65
N GLY A 358 31.80 -10.03 -2.15
CA GLY A 358 31.24 -8.76 -1.69
C GLY A 358 29.74 -8.66 -1.96
N GLN A 359 29.30 -9.08 -3.15
CA GLN A 359 27.87 -9.20 -3.48
C GLN A 359 27.16 -10.18 -2.54
N THR A 360 27.76 -11.35 -2.28
CA THR A 360 27.20 -12.37 -1.38
C THR A 360 27.07 -11.85 0.06
N LEU A 361 28.10 -11.15 0.57
CA LEU A 361 28.07 -10.51 1.88
C LEU A 361 26.90 -9.53 1.99
N LEU A 362 26.78 -8.60 1.04
CA LEU A 362 25.73 -7.58 1.06
C LEU A 362 24.34 -8.15 0.86
N LYS A 363 24.17 -9.15 -0.03
CA LYS A 363 22.92 -9.85 -0.25
C LYS A 363 22.42 -10.55 1.03
N ASN A 364 23.32 -11.17 1.78
CA ASN A 364 22.99 -11.82 3.05
C ASN A 364 22.79 -10.83 4.22
N CYS A 365 23.42 -9.66 4.14
CA CYS A 365 23.25 -8.60 5.14
C CYS A 365 21.88 -7.90 5.03
N ALA A 366 21.35 -7.73 3.80
CA ALA A 366 20.06 -7.09 3.55
C ALA A 366 18.91 -7.69 4.37
N SER A 367 17.91 -6.86 4.70
CA SER A 367 16.68 -7.33 5.39
C SER A 367 15.81 -8.23 4.54
N SER A 368 15.76 -8.00 3.22
CA SER A 368 15.06 -8.82 2.25
C SER A 368 15.74 -8.74 0.88
N PRO A 369 15.41 -9.62 -0.07
CA PRO A 369 15.91 -9.52 -1.44
C PRO A 369 15.60 -8.16 -2.09
N SER A 370 14.49 -7.50 -1.73
CA SER A 370 14.14 -6.16 -2.23
C SER A 370 14.94 -5.01 -1.61
N ASN A 371 15.70 -5.26 -0.54
CA ASN A 371 16.57 -4.27 0.10
C ASN A 371 18.04 -4.39 -0.37
N TYR A 372 18.35 -5.38 -1.20
CA TYR A 372 19.66 -5.54 -1.82
C TYR A 372 19.64 -4.94 -3.23
N PHE A 373 20.69 -4.18 -3.55
CA PHE A 373 20.90 -3.60 -4.86
C PHE A 373 22.26 -4.02 -5.41
N ASP A 374 22.24 -4.59 -6.60
CA ASP A 374 23.44 -4.86 -7.38
C ASP A 374 23.60 -3.76 -8.43
N ALA A 375 24.58 -2.89 -8.23
CA ALA A 375 24.84 -1.74 -9.08
C ALA A 375 26.13 -1.97 -9.87
N GLN A 376 26.00 -2.34 -11.15
CA GLN A 376 27.15 -2.63 -12.01
C GLN A 376 27.64 -1.38 -12.78
N GLN A 377 26.85 -0.30 -12.78
CA GLN A 377 27.18 0.97 -13.43
C GLN A 377 26.83 2.16 -12.53
N MET A 378 27.36 3.35 -12.88
CA MET A 378 27.08 4.57 -12.14
C MET A 378 25.58 4.92 -12.11
N SER A 379 24.85 4.67 -13.20
CA SER A 379 23.40 4.87 -13.26
C SER A 379 22.65 3.99 -12.27
N ASP A 380 23.09 2.75 -12.13
CA ASP A 380 22.45 1.75 -11.25
C ASP A 380 22.65 2.15 -9.79
N LEU A 381 23.84 2.66 -9.45
CA LEU A 381 24.12 3.18 -8.12
C LEU A 381 23.20 4.35 -7.77
N ILE A 382 23.07 5.33 -8.67
CA ILE A 382 22.18 6.48 -8.46
C ILE A 382 20.73 6.00 -8.35
N ALA A 383 20.30 5.05 -9.19
CA ALA A 383 18.96 4.48 -9.14
C ALA A 383 18.68 3.72 -7.83
N ALA A 384 19.66 2.97 -7.30
CA ALA A 384 19.57 2.28 -6.03
C ALA A 384 19.36 3.27 -4.87
N PHE A 385 20.23 4.28 -4.75
CA PHE A 385 20.11 5.30 -3.70
C PHE A 385 18.83 6.15 -3.85
N LYS A 386 18.39 6.45 -5.07
CA LYS A 386 17.09 7.08 -5.33
C LYS A 386 15.93 6.20 -4.89
N THR A 387 15.99 4.89 -5.12
CA THR A 387 14.97 3.93 -4.70
C THR A 387 14.89 3.84 -3.18
N ILE A 388 16.04 3.76 -2.50
CA ILE A 388 16.13 3.78 -1.03
C ILE A 388 15.54 5.08 -0.48
N GLY A 389 15.93 6.24 -1.04
CA GLY A 389 15.39 7.54 -0.69
C GLY A 389 13.87 7.60 -0.85
N ASN A 390 13.34 7.16 -2.00
CA ASN A 390 11.90 7.10 -2.24
C ASN A 390 11.15 6.19 -1.24
N GLN A 391 11.71 5.02 -0.92
CA GLN A 391 11.10 4.10 0.03
C GLN A 391 11.10 4.70 1.45
N ALA A 392 12.21 5.31 1.86
CA ALA A 392 12.29 6.04 3.12
C ALA A 392 11.31 7.23 3.16
N SER A 393 11.23 8.02 2.09
CA SER A 393 10.33 9.17 1.97
C SER A 393 8.85 8.80 1.91
N LYS A 394 8.49 7.63 1.38
CA LYS A 394 7.11 7.10 1.44
C LYS A 394 6.68 6.80 2.88
N GLN A 395 7.60 6.29 3.70
CA GLN A 395 7.34 6.10 5.12
C GLN A 395 7.06 7.45 5.81
N ILE A 396 7.65 8.56 5.31
CA ILE A 396 7.45 9.92 5.84
C ILE A 396 6.15 10.57 5.34
N THR A 397 5.75 10.36 4.09
CA THR A 397 4.59 11.04 3.48
C THR A 397 3.24 10.41 3.85
N LEU A 398 3.23 9.18 4.33
CA LEU A 398 2.09 8.60 5.07
C LEU A 398 1.84 9.30 6.44
N LEU A 399 2.66 10.30 6.81
CA LEU A 399 2.66 10.94 8.14
C LEU A 399 2.25 12.41 8.14
N THR A 400 2.01 13.00 6.97
CA THR A 400 1.71 14.44 6.83
C THR A 400 0.29 14.71 6.34
N LYS A 401 -0.59 13.71 6.34
CA LYS A 401 -2.01 13.88 5.98
C LYS A 401 -2.93 13.51 7.12
#